data_AF-A0A1G8IZE6-F1
#
_entry.id   AF-A0A1G8IZE6-F1
#
_cell.length_a   1.000
_cell.length_b   1.000
_cell.length_c   1.000
_cell.angle_alpha   90.00
_cell.angle_beta   90.00
_cell.angle_gamma   90.00
#
_symmetry.space_group_name_H-M   'P 1'
#
loop_
_entity.id
_entity.type
_entity.pdbx_description
1 polymer ?
#
loop_
_entity_poly.entity_id
_entity_poly.type
_entity_poly.pdbx_seq_one_letter_code
_entity_poly.pdbx_strand_id
1 'polypeptide(L)' 'MTTIGEKWPSSAQPENPFKRGEDGKIRSLSAITAIARENPRRAIELCKAAGEDLNKWFPMNPR' A
#
# COMPACT_ATOMS: atom_id res chain seq x y z
N MET A 1 40.36 0.12 10.09
CA MET A 1 39.52 -0.84 9.34
C MET A 1 38.08 -0.41 9.55
N THR A 2 37.45 0.15 8.54
CA THR A 2 36.13 0.79 8.65
C THR A 2 35.06 -0.29 8.59
N THR A 3 34.40 -0.60 9.72
CA THR A 3 33.25 -1.50 9.75
C THR A 3 32.10 -0.81 9.03
N ILE A 4 31.90 -1.21 7.78
CA ILE A 4 30.77 -0.83 6.95
C ILE A 4 29.48 -1.21 7.67
N GLY A 5 28.69 -0.19 8.01
CA GLY A 5 27.34 -0.40 8.50
C GLY A 5 26.53 -1.08 7.40
N GLU A 6 26.31 -2.38 7.55
CA GLU A 6 25.26 -3.11 6.84
C GLU A 6 23.91 -2.66 7.41
N LYS A 7 23.52 -1.44 7.05
CA LYS A 7 22.12 -1.04 7.06
C LYS A 7 21.47 -1.80 5.91
N TRP A 8 21.13 -3.06 6.16
CA TRP A 8 20.13 -3.77 5.38
C TRP A 8 18.97 -2.79 5.16
N PRO A 9 18.58 -2.43 3.92
CA PRO A 9 17.33 -1.75 3.73
C PRO A 9 16.27 -2.74 4.22
N SER A 10 15.84 -2.47 5.45
CA SER A 10 14.60 -2.85 6.11
C SER A 10 13.77 -3.76 5.25
N SER A 11 13.41 -4.94 5.77
CA SER A 11 12.26 -5.73 5.33
C SER A 11 11.11 -4.80 4.94
N ALA A 12 11.12 -4.36 3.68
CA ALA A 12 10.06 -3.58 3.09
C ALA A 12 9.05 -4.67 2.77
N GLN A 13 8.33 -5.10 3.82
CA GLN A 13 7.02 -5.68 3.68
C GLN A 13 6.37 -4.91 2.54
N PRO A 14 5.97 -5.57 1.43
CA PRO A 14 5.53 -4.88 0.22
C PRO A 14 4.55 -3.82 0.64
N GLU A 15 5.00 -2.58 0.56
CA GLU A 15 4.42 -1.51 1.36
C GLU A 15 2.99 -1.38 0.89
N ASN A 16 2.05 -1.51 1.83
CA ASN A 16 0.64 -1.49 1.48
C ASN A 16 0.38 -0.22 0.64
N PRO A 17 -0.02 -0.35 -0.65
CA PRO A 17 -0.06 0.79 -1.56
C PRO A 17 -1.12 1.82 -1.14
N PHE A 18 -2.08 1.42 -0.29
CA PHE A 18 -3.07 2.30 0.33
C PHE A 18 -2.53 3.03 1.57
N LYS A 19 -1.40 2.61 2.12
CA LYS A 19 -0.79 3.28 3.28
C LYS A 19 -0.18 4.60 2.82
N ARG A 20 -0.68 5.69 3.40
CA ARG A 20 -0.12 7.02 3.20
C ARG A 20 1.28 7.10 3.80
N GLY A 21 2.19 7.78 3.10
CA GLY A 21 3.51 8.11 3.65
C GLY A 21 3.42 9.11 4.80
N GLU A 22 4.54 9.45 5.43
CA GLU A 22 4.61 10.46 6.51
C GLU A 22 4.05 11.84 6.09
N ASP A 23 4.09 12.16 4.80
CA ASP A 23 3.52 13.37 4.19
C ASP A 23 1.99 13.27 3.95
N GLY A 24 1.34 12.16 4.34
CA GLY A 24 -0.10 11.95 4.16
C GLY A 24 -0.53 11.64 2.72
N LYS A 25 0.41 11.56 1.79
CA LYS A 25 0.16 11.21 0.38
C LYS A 25 0.29 9.73 0.12
N ILE A 26 -0.49 9.26 -0.86
CA ILE A 26 -0.38 7.92 -1.41
C ILE A 26 0.91 7.82 -2.21
N ARG A 27 1.73 6.81 -1.90
CA ARG A 27 3.04 6.63 -2.53
C ARG A 27 2.94 6.28 -4.01
N SER A 28 1.96 5.45 -4.38
CA SER A 28 1.79 5.05 -5.78
C SER A 28 0.34 4.68 -6.10
N LEU A 29 -0.36 5.57 -6.79
CA LEU A 29 -1.70 5.29 -7.33
C LEU A 29 -1.66 4.17 -8.37
N SER A 30 -0.58 4.09 -9.16
CA SER A 30 -0.40 3.02 -10.15
C SER A 30 -0.36 1.64 -9.51
N ALA A 31 0.27 1.49 -8.34
CA ALA A 31 0.28 0.23 -7.59
C ALA A 31 -1.12 -0.14 -7.07
N ILE A 32 -1.89 0.84 -6.60
CA ILE A 32 -3.30 0.65 -6.20
C ILE A 32 -4.14 0.18 -7.39
N THR A 33 -4.04 0.84 -8.54
CA THR A 33 -4.81 0.47 -9.73
C THR A 33 -4.40 -0.91 -10.25
N ALA A 34 -3.10 -1.23 -10.24
CA ALA A 34 -2.62 -2.55 -10.65
C ALA A 34 -3.20 -3.65 -9.77
N ILE A 35 -3.13 -3.50 -8.44
CA ILE A 35 -3.63 -4.53 -7.51
C ILE A 35 -5.15 -4.62 -7.50
N ALA A 36 -5.86 -3.50 -7.68
CA ALA A 36 -7.32 -3.48 -7.82
C ALA A 36 -7.79 -4.21 -9.09
N ARG A 37 -7.03 -4.12 -10.20
CA ARG A 37 -7.33 -4.81 -11.45
C ARG A 37 -6.95 -6.29 -11.41
N GLU A 38 -5.81 -6.63 -10.83
CA GLU A 38 -5.32 -8.00 -10.74
C GLU A 38 -6.07 -8.81 -9.68
N ASN A 39 -6.27 -8.23 -8.50
CA ASN A 39 -6.92 -8.88 -7.37
C ASN A 39 -7.70 -7.88 -6.50
N PRO A 40 -8.96 -7.59 -6.88
CA PRO A 40 -9.79 -6.62 -6.16
C PRO A 40 -10.04 -7.00 -4.69
N ARG A 41 -10.11 -8.30 -4.36
CA ARG A 41 -10.26 -8.75 -2.97
C ARG A 41 -9.05 -8.38 -2.12
N ARG A 42 -7.84 -8.65 -2.63
CA ARG A 42 -6.59 -8.28 -1.97
C ARG A 42 -6.47 -6.77 -1.83
N ALA A 43 -6.90 -6.00 -2.83
CA ALA A 43 -6.92 -4.54 -2.77
C ALA A 43 -7.83 -4.02 -1.64
N ILE A 44 -9.00 -4.65 -1.43
CA ILE A 44 -9.91 -4.34 -0.32
C ILE A 44 -9.26 -4.65 1.03
N GLU A 45 -8.62 -5.82 1.18
CA GLU A 45 -7.93 -6.20 2.42
C GLU A 45 -6.79 -5.22 2.76
N LEU A 46 -6.03 -4.82 1.75
CA LEU A 46 -4.97 -3.82 1.90
C LEU A 46 -5.54 -2.45 2.27
N CYS A 47 -6.61 -1.99 1.61
CA CYS A 47 -7.27 -0.74 1.99
C CYS A 47 -7.77 -0.75 3.45
N LYS A 48 -8.37 -1.86 3.90
CA LYS A 48 -8.77 -2.04 5.31
C LYS A 48 -7.57 -2.03 6.26
N ALA A 49 -6.50 -2.74 5.91
CA ALA A 49 -5.27 -2.80 6.70
C ALA A 49 -4.54 -1.45 6.78
N ALA A 50 -4.73 -0.58 5.79
CA ALA A 50 -4.24 0.80 5.80
C ALA A 50 -5.10 1.74 6.67
N GLY A 51 -6.27 1.30 7.14
CA GLY A 51 -7.24 2.15 7.83
C GLY A 51 -7.93 3.17 6.91
N GLU A 52 -7.86 2.97 5.59
CA GLU A 52 -8.48 3.86 4.60
C GLU A 52 -9.94 3.47 4.36
N ASP A 53 -10.75 4.46 3.97
CA ASP A 53 -12.16 4.24 3.67
C ASP A 53 -12.34 3.52 2.32
N LEU A 54 -12.89 2.32 2.37
CA LEU A 54 -13.16 1.51 1.18
C LEU A 54 -14.12 2.16 0.19
N ASN A 55 -15.10 2.94 0.65
CA ASN A 55 -16.07 3.57 -0.27
C ASN A 55 -15.39 4.70 -1.06
N LYS A 56 -14.40 5.39 -0.49
CA LYS A 56 -13.57 6.37 -1.21
C LYS A 56 -12.71 5.71 -2.29
N TRP A 57 -12.15 4.54 -2.01
CA TRP A 57 -11.24 3.85 -2.93
C TRP A 57 -11.96 2.96 -3.95
N PHE A 58 -13.11 2.40 -3.58
CA PHE A 58 -13.90 1.47 -4.38
C PHE A 58 -15.39 1.87 -4.36
N PRO A 59 -15.76 2.99 -5.01
CA PRO A 59 -17.15 3.49 -5.00
C PRO A 59 -18.14 2.55 -5.69
N MET A 60 -17.66 1.63 -6.51
CA MET A 60 -18.47 0.65 -7.26
C MET A 60 -18.48 -0.75 -6.63
N ASN A 61 -18.02 -0.91 -5.40
CA ASN A 61 -17.98 -2.23 -4.76
C ASN A 61 -19.42 -2.75 -4.59
N PRO A 62 -19.82 -3.86 -5.23
CA PRO A 62 -21.18 -4.40 -5.09
C PRO A 62 -21.40 -4.80 -3.63
N ARG A 63 -22.48 -4.28 -3.05
CA ARG A 63 -22.90 -4.55 -1.66
C ARG A 63 -23.55 -5.92 -1.53
#